data_AF-A0A7R9ZMV2-F1
#
_entry.id   AF-A0A7R9ZMV2-F1
#
_cell.length_a   1.000
_cell.length_b   1.000
_cell.length_c   1.000
_cell.angle_alpha   90.00
_cell.angle_beta   90.00
_cell.angle_gamma   90.00
#
_symmetry.space_group_name_H-M   'P 1'
#
loop_
_entity.id
_entity.type
_entity.pdbx_description
1 polymer ?
#
loop_
_entity_poly.entity_id
_entity_poly.type
_entity_poly.pdbx_seq_one_letter_code
_entity_poly.pdbx_strand_id
1 'polypeptide(L)'
;AGAAKETTYSMGDDAPLACLSERPHVTYNYFKQRFAQVTNPPIDPLREGVVMSLAMTLGKKETIYKVSEEGARLIGLESPILNDVDMDKVKEFGEDANGGFKQSTLSTRYDLTEGPAGIVSALDKLCDDAIEAVKGGAEVLILSDMAKDLSGLQETTYIPPMVAVGAVHHKLIEQ
;
A
#
# COMPACT_ATOMS: atom_id res chain seq x y z
N ALA A 1 4.73 -9.06 -19.91
CA ALA A 1 3.32 -9.42 -20.18
C ALA A 1 3.13 -10.70 -21.00
N GLY A 2 3.99 -11.03 -21.98
CA GLY A 2 3.70 -12.06 -23.01
C GLY A 2 3.27 -13.46 -22.54
N ALA A 3 3.74 -13.96 -21.39
CA ALA A 3 3.37 -15.31 -20.89
C ALA A 3 2.42 -15.32 -19.68
N ALA A 4 2.06 -14.14 -19.15
CA ALA A 4 1.23 -13.99 -17.93
C ALA A 4 1.70 -14.84 -16.72
N LYS A 5 3.00 -15.12 -16.62
CA LYS A 5 3.64 -15.86 -15.53
C LYS A 5 4.86 -15.10 -15.06
N GLU A 6 5.23 -15.28 -13.80
CA GLU A 6 6.49 -14.79 -13.29
C GLU A 6 7.67 -15.47 -14.00
N THR A 7 8.81 -14.79 -14.02
CA THR A 7 10.01 -15.26 -14.70
C THR A 7 10.64 -16.43 -13.93
N THR A 8 10.84 -17.56 -14.60
CA THR A 8 11.63 -18.67 -14.05
C THR A 8 13.12 -18.44 -14.29
N TYR A 9 13.93 -18.61 -13.24
CA TYR A 9 15.39 -18.56 -13.33
C TYR A 9 16.02 -19.76 -12.60
N SER A 10 17.33 -19.91 -12.71
CA SER A 10 18.08 -21.03 -12.11
C SER A 10 19.36 -20.54 -11.42
N MET A 11 19.95 -21.38 -10.56
CA MET A 11 21.09 -21.08 -9.67
C MET A 11 20.69 -20.22 -8.45
N GLY A 12 21.62 -20.08 -7.51
CA GLY A 12 21.44 -19.25 -6.32
C GLY A 12 21.65 -17.76 -6.59
N ASP A 13 21.19 -16.92 -5.67
CA ASP A 13 21.50 -15.50 -5.64
C ASP A 13 22.90 -15.29 -5.03
N ASP A 14 23.88 -15.03 -5.89
CA ASP A 14 25.28 -14.76 -5.51
C ASP A 14 25.57 -13.24 -5.41
N ALA A 15 24.52 -12.40 -5.49
CA ALA A 15 24.68 -10.97 -5.27
C ALA A 15 24.91 -10.68 -3.77
N PRO A 16 25.67 -9.62 -3.43
CA PRO A 16 25.78 -9.17 -2.05
C PRO A 16 24.40 -8.86 -1.46
N LEU A 17 24.25 -9.07 -0.14
CA LEU A 17 23.09 -8.57 0.59
C LEU A 17 22.93 -7.06 0.33
N ALA A 18 21.69 -6.58 0.24
CA ALA A 18 21.42 -5.18 -0.10
C ALA A 18 22.09 -4.17 0.86
N CYS A 19 22.33 -4.55 2.12
CA CYS A 19 23.05 -3.72 3.10
C CYS A 19 24.58 -3.73 2.93
N LEU A 20 25.13 -4.69 2.18
CA LEU A 20 26.57 -4.83 1.91
C LEU A 20 26.95 -4.40 0.49
N SER A 21 25.96 -4.19 -0.38
CA SER A 21 26.17 -3.80 -1.76
C SER A 21 26.55 -2.33 -1.88
N GLU A 22 27.49 -2.04 -2.80
CA GLU A 22 27.85 -0.66 -3.17
C GLU A 22 26.88 -0.03 -4.18
N ARG A 23 25.90 -0.80 -4.68
CA ARG A 23 24.89 -0.35 -5.65
C ARG A 23 23.60 0.07 -4.94
N PRO A 24 22.84 1.04 -5.50
CA PRO A 24 21.54 1.40 -4.93
C PRO A 24 20.55 0.24 -5.02
N HIS A 25 19.87 -0.05 -3.92
CA HIS A 25 18.82 -1.07 -3.84
C HIS A 25 17.49 -0.43 -3.44
N VAL A 26 16.40 -0.96 -4.00
CA VAL A 26 15.05 -0.61 -3.56
C VAL A 26 14.77 -1.19 -2.17
N THR A 27 13.91 -0.52 -1.40
CA THR A 27 13.56 -0.92 -0.02
C THR A 27 13.07 -2.37 0.07
N TYR A 28 12.36 -2.85 -0.95
CA TYR A 28 11.86 -4.23 -1.03
C TYR A 28 12.97 -5.29 -0.85
N ASN A 29 14.22 -5.00 -1.26
CA ASN A 29 15.32 -5.97 -1.18
C ASN A 29 15.80 -6.26 0.25
N TYR A 30 15.48 -5.37 1.20
CA TYR A 30 15.83 -5.52 2.61
C TYR A 30 14.84 -6.40 3.38
N PHE A 31 13.65 -6.64 2.81
CA PHE A 31 12.64 -7.52 3.40
C PHE A 31 12.72 -8.90 2.77
N LYS A 32 12.85 -9.94 3.59
CA LYS A 32 12.89 -11.34 3.14
C LYS A 32 11.57 -12.03 3.50
N GLN A 33 10.99 -12.70 2.52
CA GLN A 33 9.77 -13.47 2.71
C GLN A 33 10.05 -14.59 3.71
N ARG A 34 9.22 -14.65 4.76
CA ARG A 34 9.24 -15.78 5.69
C ARG A 34 8.48 -16.94 5.05
N PHE A 35 8.92 -18.16 5.34
CA PHE A 35 8.22 -19.37 4.94
C PHE A 35 8.03 -20.29 6.14
N ALA A 36 7.03 -21.16 6.04
CA ALA A 36 6.73 -22.14 7.06
C ALA A 36 7.60 -23.39 6.90
N GLN A 37 8.12 -23.92 8.00
CA GLN A 37 8.90 -25.15 8.02
C GLN A 37 8.61 -25.95 9.29
N VAL A 38 8.41 -27.26 9.17
CA VAL A 38 8.14 -28.23 10.26
C VAL A 38 6.83 -27.98 11.02
N THR A 39 6.65 -26.81 11.64
CA THR A 39 5.55 -26.50 12.55
C THR A 39 4.20 -26.42 11.86
N ASN A 40 4.18 -25.96 10.61
CA ASN A 40 3.00 -25.87 9.77
C ASN A 40 3.39 -26.07 8.30
N PRO A 41 2.64 -26.85 7.52
CA PRO A 41 2.95 -27.09 6.12
C PRO A 41 2.59 -25.87 5.24
N PRO A 42 3.34 -25.59 4.17
CA PRO A 42 2.90 -24.65 3.13
C PRO A 42 1.74 -25.25 2.31
N ILE A 43 0.87 -24.40 1.77
CA ILE A 43 -0.25 -24.77 0.89
C ILE A 43 0.22 -24.74 -0.56
N ASP A 44 -0.27 -25.65 -1.41
CA ASP A 44 -0.01 -25.64 -2.86
C ASP A 44 -0.93 -24.61 -3.56
N PRO A 45 -0.41 -23.45 -4.03
CA PRO A 45 -1.25 -22.41 -4.61
C PRO A 45 -1.87 -22.78 -5.96
N LEU A 46 -1.37 -23.83 -6.64
CA LEU A 46 -1.88 -24.26 -7.94
C LEU A 46 -2.94 -25.36 -7.80
N ARG A 47 -2.73 -26.31 -6.89
CA ARG A 47 -3.64 -27.45 -6.68
C ARG A 47 -4.73 -27.15 -5.66
N GLU A 48 -4.43 -26.33 -4.66
CA GLU A 48 -5.32 -26.00 -3.55
C GLU A 48 -5.81 -24.55 -3.61
N GLY A 49 -5.68 -23.88 -4.76
CA GLY A 49 -6.07 -22.47 -4.93
C GLY A 49 -7.52 -22.16 -4.57
N VAL A 50 -8.43 -23.15 -4.61
CA VAL A 50 -9.85 -22.99 -4.23
C VAL A 50 -10.06 -22.63 -2.76
N VAL A 51 -9.11 -22.96 -1.87
CA VAL A 51 -9.17 -22.58 -0.44
C VAL A 51 -8.47 -21.24 -0.16
N MET A 52 -7.88 -20.61 -1.17
CA MET A 52 -7.18 -19.33 -1.07
C MET A 52 -8.05 -18.22 -1.65
N SER A 53 -7.90 -17.00 -1.14
CA SER A 53 -8.57 -15.82 -1.67
C SER A 53 -7.67 -14.60 -1.56
N LEU A 54 -7.74 -13.75 -2.59
CA LEU A 54 -7.12 -12.42 -2.62
C LEU A 54 -8.14 -11.30 -2.36
N ALA A 55 -9.37 -11.67 -2.03
CA ALA A 55 -10.43 -10.71 -1.80
C ALA A 55 -10.09 -9.78 -0.62
N MET A 56 -10.34 -8.50 -0.81
CA MET A 56 -10.03 -7.43 0.12
C MET A 56 -11.27 -6.57 0.34
N THR A 57 -11.32 -5.86 1.46
CA THR A 57 -12.39 -4.91 1.75
C THR A 57 -11.79 -3.57 2.15
N LEU A 58 -12.28 -2.47 1.57
CA LEU A 58 -11.94 -1.10 1.97
C LEU A 58 -13.13 -0.44 2.70
N GLY A 59 -12.81 0.46 3.62
CA GLY A 59 -13.80 1.20 4.41
C GLY A 59 -13.59 1.01 5.92
N LYS A 60 -14.40 1.72 6.70
CA LYS A 60 -14.32 1.69 8.16
C LYS A 60 -14.71 0.31 8.70
N LYS A 61 -13.83 -0.29 9.51
CA LYS A 61 -14.14 -1.53 10.24
C LYS A 61 -14.88 -1.20 11.53
N GLU A 62 -16.13 -1.64 11.63
CA GLU A 62 -16.92 -1.52 12.84
C GLU A 62 -16.60 -2.61 13.88
N THR A 63 -17.20 -2.47 15.07
CA THR A 63 -17.02 -3.39 16.19
C THR A 63 -17.34 -4.84 15.83
N ILE A 64 -16.45 -5.77 16.21
CA ILE A 64 -16.67 -7.22 16.03
C ILE A 64 -17.67 -7.80 17.05
N TYR A 65 -18.03 -7.05 18.10
CA TYR A 65 -18.88 -7.53 19.19
C TYR A 65 -20.37 -7.51 18.86
N LYS A 66 -20.78 -6.79 17.81
CA LYS A 66 -22.19 -6.66 17.43
C LYS A 66 -22.31 -6.62 15.91
N VAL A 67 -23.30 -7.34 15.40
CA VAL A 67 -23.69 -7.26 14.00
C VAL A 67 -24.39 -5.92 13.76
N SER A 68 -23.88 -5.13 12.81
CA SER A 68 -24.50 -3.88 12.35
C SER A 68 -24.54 -3.82 10.82
N GLU A 69 -25.58 -3.20 10.28
CA GLU A 69 -25.70 -2.91 8.85
C GLU A 69 -24.59 -1.95 8.40
N GLU A 70 -24.24 -0.98 9.26
CA GLU A 70 -23.13 -0.06 9.04
C GLU A 70 -21.79 -0.80 8.84
N GLY A 71 -21.56 -1.89 9.58
CA GLY A 71 -20.37 -2.72 9.45
C GLY A 71 -20.29 -3.53 8.15
N ALA A 72 -21.41 -3.68 7.44
CA ALA A 72 -21.45 -4.31 6.12
C ALA A 72 -21.16 -3.31 4.98
N ARG A 73 -21.16 -2.00 5.25
CA ARG A 73 -20.84 -0.97 4.27
C ARG A 73 -19.34 -0.92 4.02
N LEU A 74 -18.87 -1.78 3.10
CA LEU A 74 -17.48 -1.90 2.67
C LEU A 74 -17.41 -2.00 1.15
N ILE A 75 -16.31 -1.50 0.57
CA ILE A 75 -15.98 -1.73 -0.84
C ILE A 75 -15.29 -3.09 -0.94
N GLY A 76 -15.93 -4.06 -1.60
CA GLY A 76 -15.35 -5.37 -1.87
C GLY A 76 -14.47 -5.35 -3.12
N LEU A 77 -13.25 -5.87 -3.00
CA LEU A 77 -12.30 -6.04 -4.10
C LEU A 77 -11.97 -7.53 -4.25
N GLU A 78 -11.91 -8.04 -5.48
CA GLU A 78 -11.52 -9.42 -5.73
C GLU A 78 -10.00 -9.64 -5.64
N SER A 79 -9.23 -8.56 -5.82
CA SER A 79 -7.77 -8.57 -5.86
C SER A 79 -7.23 -7.28 -5.24
N PRO A 80 -6.05 -7.32 -4.58
CA PRO A 80 -5.36 -6.13 -4.13
C PRO A 80 -4.70 -5.33 -5.26
N ILE A 81 -4.63 -5.89 -6.48
CA ILE A 81 -4.05 -5.23 -7.66
C ILE A 81 -5.18 -4.57 -8.44
N LEU A 82 -5.13 -3.23 -8.52
CA LEU A 82 -6.11 -2.40 -9.23
C LEU A 82 -5.44 -1.78 -10.46
N ASN A 83 -6.12 -1.85 -11.61
CA ASN A 83 -5.74 -1.06 -12.78
C ASN A 83 -6.42 0.33 -12.73
N ASP A 84 -6.15 1.18 -13.72
CA ASP A 84 -6.71 2.54 -13.77
C ASP A 84 -8.24 2.56 -13.75
N VAL A 85 -8.90 1.62 -14.45
CA VAL A 85 -10.37 1.52 -14.48
C VAL A 85 -10.91 1.13 -13.10
N ASP A 86 -10.25 0.20 -12.42
CA ASP A 86 -10.65 -0.19 -11.06
C ASP A 86 -10.40 0.94 -10.06
N MET A 87 -9.31 1.70 -10.22
CA MET A 87 -9.05 2.89 -9.41
C MET A 87 -10.07 4.00 -9.64
N ASP A 88 -10.56 4.18 -10.87
CA ASP A 88 -11.63 5.13 -11.17
C ASP A 88 -12.95 4.72 -10.52
N LYS A 89 -13.29 3.42 -10.54
CA LYS A 89 -14.44 2.89 -9.76
C LYS A 89 -14.28 3.12 -8.27
N VAL A 90 -13.06 2.94 -7.72
CA VAL A 90 -12.81 3.24 -6.31
C VAL A 90 -13.16 4.71 -6.02
N LYS A 91 -12.75 5.65 -6.87
CA LYS A 91 -13.11 7.07 -6.70
C LYS A 91 -14.60 7.32 -6.80
N GLU A 92 -15.31 6.66 -7.72
CA GLU A 92 -16.77 6.78 -7.89
C GLU A 92 -17.53 6.39 -6.62
N PHE A 93 -17.05 5.41 -5.84
CA PHE A 93 -17.65 5.07 -4.53
C PHE A 93 -17.56 6.19 -3.49
N GLY A 94 -16.75 7.23 -3.74
CA GLY A 94 -16.71 8.44 -2.93
C GLY A 94 -17.91 9.37 -3.12
N GLU A 95 -18.67 9.19 -4.21
CA GLU A 95 -19.90 9.95 -4.45
C GLU A 95 -21.04 9.46 -3.55
N ASP A 96 -21.85 10.39 -3.04
CA ASP A 96 -22.99 10.06 -2.17
C ASP A 96 -23.97 9.08 -2.83
N ALA A 97 -24.12 9.14 -4.15
CA ALA A 97 -24.98 8.24 -4.93
C ALA A 97 -24.48 6.79 -4.94
N ASN A 98 -23.17 6.56 -4.71
CA ASN A 98 -22.50 5.26 -4.81
C ASN A 98 -21.99 4.76 -3.45
N GLY A 99 -22.58 5.26 -2.36
CA GLY A 99 -22.25 4.83 -1.00
C GLY A 99 -21.51 5.86 -0.16
N GLY A 100 -20.96 6.92 -0.77
CA GLY A 100 -20.38 8.07 -0.07
C GLY A 100 -19.15 7.72 0.79
N PHE A 101 -18.31 6.78 0.35
CA PHE A 101 -17.09 6.41 1.06
C PHE A 101 -16.09 7.55 0.98
N LYS A 102 -16.00 8.38 2.03
CA LYS A 102 -15.10 9.53 2.03
C LYS A 102 -13.66 9.10 1.79
N GLN A 103 -12.99 9.71 0.82
CA GLN A 103 -11.62 9.35 0.44
C GLN A 103 -10.72 10.57 0.52
N SER A 104 -9.46 10.34 0.85
CA SER A 104 -8.42 11.37 0.82
C SER A 104 -7.21 10.87 0.04
N THR A 105 -6.73 11.66 -0.92
CA THR A 105 -5.49 11.37 -1.64
C THR A 105 -4.36 12.18 -1.01
N LEU A 106 -3.35 11.48 -0.49
CA LEU A 106 -2.19 12.05 0.15
C LEU A 106 -0.97 11.86 -0.75
N SER A 107 -0.26 12.95 -1.03
CA SER A 107 0.98 12.90 -1.80
C SER A 107 2.09 12.30 -0.93
N THR A 108 2.80 11.30 -1.45
CA THR A 108 4.03 10.78 -0.85
C THR A 108 5.28 11.49 -1.38
N ARG A 109 5.10 12.51 -2.22
CA ARG A 109 6.19 13.36 -2.74
C ARG A 109 6.54 14.49 -1.79
N TYR A 110 7.82 14.84 -1.74
CA TYR A 110 8.36 15.93 -0.92
C TYR A 110 9.50 16.66 -1.64
N ASP A 111 9.75 17.90 -1.26
CA ASP A 111 10.73 18.78 -1.89
C ASP A 111 12.18 18.34 -1.61
N LEU A 112 13.05 18.50 -2.61
CA LEU A 112 14.49 18.20 -2.50
C LEU A 112 15.29 19.28 -1.78
N THR A 113 14.67 20.37 -1.36
CA THR A 113 15.32 21.55 -0.75
C THR A 113 16.13 21.22 0.50
N GLU A 114 15.65 20.27 1.31
CA GLU A 114 16.32 19.81 2.54
C GLU A 114 17.28 18.62 2.30
N GLY A 115 17.45 18.20 1.05
CA GLY A 115 18.25 17.04 0.69
C GLY A 115 17.77 15.74 1.36
N PRO A 116 18.67 14.78 1.66
CA PRO A 116 18.30 13.49 2.23
C PRO A 116 17.60 13.57 3.60
N ALA A 117 17.85 14.62 4.38
CA ALA A 117 17.25 14.78 5.70
C ALA A 117 15.74 15.06 5.63
N GLY A 118 15.27 15.64 4.52
CA GLY A 118 13.86 15.99 4.31
C GLY A 118 12.90 14.79 4.28
N ILE A 119 13.41 13.56 4.11
CA ILE A 119 12.55 12.38 4.16
C ILE A 119 11.91 12.16 5.53
N VAL A 120 12.61 12.53 6.62
CA VAL A 120 12.10 12.35 7.98
C VAL A 120 10.92 13.29 8.23
N SER A 121 11.10 14.58 7.95
CA SER A 121 10.05 15.58 8.06
C SER A 121 8.87 15.29 7.14
N ALA A 122 9.14 14.82 5.91
CA ALA A 122 8.09 14.42 4.97
C ALA A 122 7.29 13.20 5.45
N LEU A 123 7.94 12.22 6.07
CA LEU A 123 7.28 11.03 6.61
C LEU A 123 6.39 11.37 7.80
N ASP A 124 6.90 12.20 8.74
CA ASP A 124 6.13 12.68 9.89
C ASP A 124 4.91 13.47 9.41
N LYS A 125 5.10 14.39 8.45
CA LYS A 125 4.01 15.14 7.85
C LYS A 125 2.97 14.24 7.18
N LEU A 126 3.40 13.24 6.41
CA LEU A 126 2.47 12.29 5.77
C LEU A 126 1.62 11.55 6.81
N CYS A 127 2.22 11.19 7.95
CA CYS A 127 1.52 10.53 9.04
C CYS A 127 0.51 11.46 9.72
N ASP A 128 0.88 12.72 9.97
CA ASP A 128 0.00 13.73 10.54
C ASP A 128 -1.17 14.05 9.58
N ASP A 129 -0.89 14.25 8.29
CA ASP A 129 -1.91 14.47 7.24
C ASP A 129 -2.88 13.27 7.16
N ALA A 130 -2.38 12.03 7.33
CA ALA A 130 -3.23 10.84 7.37
C ALA A 130 -4.13 10.80 8.60
N ILE A 131 -3.61 11.14 9.79
CA ILE A 131 -4.39 11.23 11.02
C ILE A 131 -5.49 12.30 10.88
N GLU A 132 -5.14 13.48 10.36
CA GLU A 132 -6.09 14.57 10.15
C GLU A 132 -7.17 14.18 9.15
N ALA A 133 -6.81 13.52 8.05
CA ALA A 133 -7.77 13.03 7.06
C ALA A 133 -8.76 12.03 7.69
N VAL A 134 -8.26 11.06 8.47
CA VAL A 134 -9.11 10.06 9.15
C VAL A 134 -9.99 10.72 10.21
N LYS A 135 -9.47 11.67 11.00
CA LYS A 135 -10.27 12.48 11.95
C LYS A 135 -11.33 13.32 11.25
N GLY A 136 -11.06 13.78 10.03
CA GLY A 136 -12.02 14.43 9.13
C GLY A 136 -13.08 13.48 8.56
N GLY A 137 -12.98 12.18 8.86
CA GLY A 137 -13.94 11.15 8.46
C GLY A 137 -13.57 10.44 7.16
N ALA A 138 -12.33 10.56 6.66
CA ALA A 138 -11.88 9.75 5.53
C ALA A 138 -11.87 8.25 5.91
N GLU A 139 -12.51 7.44 5.09
CA GLU A 139 -12.61 6.00 5.23
C GLU A 139 -11.59 5.25 4.35
N VAL A 140 -11.14 5.91 3.26
CA VAL A 140 -10.14 5.39 2.33
C VAL A 140 -9.04 6.43 2.15
N LEU A 141 -7.79 6.03 2.36
CA LEU A 141 -6.61 6.85 2.09
C LEU A 141 -5.90 6.32 0.85
N ILE A 142 -5.64 7.21 -0.10
CA ILE A 142 -4.89 6.92 -1.33
C ILE A 142 -3.52 7.59 -1.20
N LEU A 143 -2.48 6.80 -0.93
CA LEU A 143 -1.10 7.30 -0.90
C LEU A 143 -0.54 7.27 -2.33
N SER A 144 -0.17 8.42 -2.87
CA SER A 144 0.21 8.56 -4.28
C SER A 144 1.54 9.30 -4.46
N ASP A 145 2.44 8.70 -5.23
CA ASP A 145 3.72 9.29 -5.66
C ASP A 145 3.63 9.98 -7.04
N MET A 146 2.43 10.07 -7.61
CA MET A 146 2.17 10.72 -8.89
C MET A 146 2.39 12.23 -8.79
N ALA A 147 3.25 12.77 -9.67
CA ALA A 147 3.40 14.22 -9.82
C ALA A 147 2.24 14.78 -10.66
N LYS A 148 1.79 16.00 -10.32
CA LYS A 148 0.74 16.70 -11.10
C LYS A 148 1.20 17.06 -12.50
N ASP A 149 2.51 17.31 -12.66
CA ASP A 149 3.13 17.72 -13.91
C ASP A 149 4.64 17.39 -13.90
N LEU A 150 5.26 17.52 -15.07
CA LEU A 150 6.68 17.19 -15.26
C LEU A 150 7.63 18.11 -14.46
N SER A 151 7.24 19.35 -14.17
CA SER A 151 8.10 20.27 -13.40
C SER A 151 8.26 19.80 -11.96
N GLY A 152 7.18 19.28 -11.36
CA GLY A 152 7.20 18.70 -10.02
C GLY A 152 8.18 17.53 -9.88
N LEU A 153 8.49 16.79 -10.95
CA LEU A 153 9.46 15.67 -10.87
C LEU A 153 10.91 16.12 -10.71
N GLN A 154 11.26 17.36 -11.07
CA GLN A 154 12.64 17.86 -10.97
C GLN A 154 12.97 18.36 -9.57
N GLU A 155 11.99 18.94 -8.87
CA GLU A 155 12.18 19.59 -7.57
C GLU A 155 11.74 18.71 -6.39
N THR A 156 11.03 17.62 -6.65
CA THR A 156 10.54 16.70 -5.62
C THR A 156 11.04 15.28 -5.84
N THR A 157 11.12 14.53 -4.75
CA THR A 157 11.27 13.07 -4.78
C THR A 157 10.12 12.42 -4.01
N TYR A 158 10.08 11.09 -3.94
CA TYR A 158 9.02 10.34 -3.28
C TYR A 158 9.55 9.56 -2.08
N ILE A 159 8.71 9.42 -1.06
CA ILE A 159 8.91 8.46 0.02
C ILE A 159 8.67 7.06 -0.58
N PRO A 160 9.59 6.09 -0.44
CA PRO A 160 9.39 4.74 -0.93
C PRO A 160 8.04 4.16 -0.45
N PRO A 161 7.18 3.61 -1.33
CA PRO A 161 5.81 3.24 -0.97
C PRO A 161 5.69 2.31 0.23
N MET A 162 6.62 1.35 0.36
CA MET A 162 6.69 0.44 1.51
C MET A 162 6.94 1.17 2.84
N VAL A 163 7.75 2.24 2.83
CA VAL A 163 8.00 3.06 4.02
C VAL A 163 6.78 3.93 4.33
N ALA A 164 6.20 4.56 3.29
CA ALA A 164 5.02 5.41 3.44
C ALA A 164 3.84 4.63 4.04
N VAL A 165 3.49 3.47 3.46
CA VAL A 165 2.37 2.66 3.96
C VAL A 165 2.64 2.10 5.34
N GLY A 166 3.88 1.66 5.62
CA GLY A 166 4.25 1.14 6.95
C GLY A 166 4.14 2.20 8.03
N ALA A 167 4.68 3.39 7.79
CA ALA A 167 4.64 4.49 8.75
C ALA A 167 3.20 4.94 9.03
N VAL A 168 2.40 5.20 7.99
CA VAL A 168 0.99 5.60 8.14
C VAL A 168 0.19 4.50 8.85
N HIS A 169 0.37 3.24 8.46
CA HIS A 169 -0.33 2.11 9.07
C HIS A 169 -0.05 2.00 10.57
N HIS A 170 1.23 2.01 10.97
CA HIS A 170 1.61 1.94 12.38
C HIS A 170 1.14 3.16 13.16
N LYS A 171 1.27 4.37 12.59
CA LYS A 171 0.82 5.59 13.26
C LYS A 171 -0.70 5.58 13.51
N LEU A 172 -1.49 5.11 12.55
CA LEU A 172 -2.95 4.98 12.72
C LEU A 172 -3.36 3.90 13.72
N ILE A 173 -2.51 2.90 14.00
CA ILE A 173 -2.74 1.90 15.06
C ILE A 173 -2.43 2.47 16.45
N GLU A 174 -1.42 3.33 16.55
CA GLU A 174 -0.98 3.93 17.82
C GLU A 174 -1.91 5.02 18.35
N GLN A 175 -2.72 5.64 17.47
CA GLN A 175 -3.69 6.69 17.80
C GLN A 175 -5.05 6.11 18.19
#